data_AF-A0A9P7W892-F1
#
_entry.id   AF-A0A9P7W892-F1
#
_cell.length_a   1.000
_cell.length_b   1.000
_cell.length_c   1.000
_cell.angle_alpha   90.00
_cell.angle_beta   90.00
_cell.angle_gamma   90.00
#
_symmetry.space_group_name_H-M   'P 1'
#
loop_
_entity.id
_entity.type
_entity.pdbx_description
1 polymer ?
#
loop_
_entity_poly.entity_id
_entity_poly.type
_entity_poly.pdbx_seq_one_letter_code
_entity_poly.pdbx_strand_id
1 'polypeptide(L)' 'VGIYHTDNSELKSNEMTTWLKFHSIQQQFTAPYRSAYIGQVKRQHHTLINKACAM' A
#
# COMPACT_ATOMS: atom_id res chain seq x y z
N VAL A 1 2.84 2.53 -17.72
CA VAL A 1 1.78 2.08 -16.78
C VAL A 1 2.46 1.63 -15.50
N GLY A 2 2.20 2.32 -14.39
CA GLY A 2 2.75 1.94 -13.08
C GLY A 2 1.91 0.85 -12.41
N ILE A 3 2.50 0.08 -11.50
CA ILE A 3 1.76 -0.89 -10.67
C ILE A 3 1.83 -0.45 -9.22
N TYR A 4 0.66 -0.29 -8.60
CA TYR A 4 0.53 0.05 -7.19
C TYR A 4 -0.02 -1.16 -6.42
N HIS A 5 0.79 -1.71 -5.52
CA HIS A 5 0.42 -2.86 -4.71
C HIS A 5 -0.12 -2.42 -3.35
N THR A 6 -1.34 -2.85 -3.00
CA THR A 6 -1.97 -2.57 -1.71
C THR A 6 -2.60 -3.80 -1.09
N ASP A 7 -2.88 -3.75 0.20
CA ASP A 7 -3.74 -4.73 0.85
C ASP A 7 -5.21 -4.57 0.42
N ASN A 8 -5.97 -5.62 0.63
CA ASN A 8 -7.40 -5.70 0.29
C ASN A 8 -8.25 -5.08 1.41
N SER A 9 -7.91 -3.85 1.81
CA SER A 9 -8.52 -3.11 2.92
C SER A 9 -9.14 -1.78 2.43
N GLU A 10 -8.94 -0.69 3.16
CA GLU A 10 -9.56 0.62 2.96
C GLU A 10 -9.21 1.26 1.61
N LEU A 11 -8.05 0.94 1.04
CA LEU A 11 -7.60 1.49 -0.25
C LEU A 11 -8.35 0.91 -1.47
N LYS A 12 -9.30 0.00 -1.24
CA LYS A 12 -10.23 -0.49 -2.26
C LYS A 12 -11.46 0.44 -2.32
N SER A 13 -11.26 1.64 -2.85
CA SER A 13 -12.33 2.63 -3.05
C SER A 13 -12.47 3.06 -4.51
N ASN A 14 -13.66 3.55 -4.87
CA ASN A 14 -13.94 4.07 -6.22
C ASN A 14 -13.12 5.34 -6.51
N GLU A 15 -12.93 6.19 -5.50
CA GLU A 15 -12.12 7.40 -5.59
C GLU A 15 -10.66 7.04 -5.89
N MET A 16 -10.10 6.07 -5.15
CA MET A 16 -8.73 5.60 -5.37
C MET A 16 -8.55 5.00 -6.76
N THR A 17 -9.52 4.18 -7.18
CA THR A 17 -9.52 3.58 -8.52
C THR A 17 -9.56 4.66 -9.62
N THR A 18 -10.36 5.71 -9.43
CA THR A 18 -10.49 6.81 -10.39
C THR A 18 -9.20 7.62 -10.48
N TRP A 19 -8.60 7.94 -9.33
CA TRP A 19 -7.32 8.64 -9.26
C TRP A 19 -6.18 7.85 -9.92
N LEU A 20 -6.07 6.56 -9.63
CA LEU A 20 -5.05 5.69 -10.23
C LEU A 20 -5.23 5.54 -11.74
N LYS A 21 -6.48 5.42 -12.22
CA LYS A 21 -6.78 5.38 -13.66
C LYS A 21 -6.37 6.67 -14.37
N PHE A 22 -6.63 7.83 -13.77
CA PHE A 22 -6.18 9.12 -14.30
C PHE A 22 -4.66 9.17 -14.49
N HIS A 23 -3.90 8.57 -13.56
CA HIS A 23 -2.44 8.49 -13.63
C HIS A 23 -1.90 7.31 -14.44
N SER A 24 -2.75 6.54 -15.13
CA SER A 24 -2.33 5.32 -15.84
C SER A 24 -1.58 4.32 -14.94
N ILE A 25 -2.05 4.18 -13.70
CA ILE A 25 -1.53 3.25 -12.69
C ILE A 25 -2.56 2.13 -12.48
N GLN A 26 -2.09 0.89 -12.49
CA GLN A 26 -2.89 -0.27 -12.15
C GLN A 26 -2.73 -0.63 -10.68
N GLN A 27 -3.84 -0.66 -9.94
CA GLN A 27 -3.85 -1.19 -8.58
C GLN A 27 -3.87 -2.71 -8.59
N GLN A 28 -3.02 -3.34 -7.79
CA GLN A 28 -3.02 -4.79 -7.56
C GLN A 28 -3.15 -5.05 -6.06
N PHE A 29 -4.06 -5.96 -5.72
CA PHE A 29 -4.35 -6.29 -4.33
C PHE A 29 -3.61 -7.56 -3.92
N THR A 30 -3.05 -7.57 -2.73
CA THR A 30 -2.48 -8.79 -2.15
C THR A 30 -3.59 -9.79 -1.78
N ALA A 31 -3.24 -11.08 -1.77
CA ALA A 31 -4.18 -12.12 -1.37
C ALA A 31 -4.78 -11.85 0.02
N PRO A 32 -6.09 -12.15 0.22
CA PRO A 32 -6.74 -11.96 1.51
C PRO A 32 -6.01 -12.72 2.62
N TYR A 33 -5.93 -12.12 3.81
CA TYR A 33 -5.25 -12.64 5.00
C TYR A 33 -3.73 -12.87 4.87
N ARG A 34 -3.09 -12.44 3.77
CA ARG A 34 -1.65 -12.69 3.53
C ARG A 34 -0.84 -11.40 3.58
N SER A 35 -0.61 -10.92 4.80
CA SER A 35 0.11 -9.65 5.02
C SER A 35 1.61 -9.67 4.67
N ALA A 36 2.18 -10.84 4.37
CA ALA A 36 3.59 -11.03 4.03
C ALA A 36 3.99 -10.33 2.71
N TYR A 37 3.06 -10.15 1.78
CA TYR A 37 3.33 -9.46 0.51
C TYR A 37 3.67 -7.97 0.67
N ILE A 38 3.31 -7.37 1.80
CA ILE A 38 3.56 -5.96 2.14
C ILE A 38 4.60 -5.84 3.27
N GLY A 39 5.32 -6.94 3.55
CA GLY A 39 6.27 -7.01 4.66
C GLY A 39 7.37 -5.95 4.61
N GLN A 40 7.81 -5.57 3.41
CA GLN A 40 8.79 -4.49 3.23
C GLN A 40 8.26 -3.15 3.72
N VAL A 41 7.05 -2.76 3.30
CA VAL A 41 6.42 -1.50 3.70
C VAL A 41 6.18 -1.49 5.22
N LYS A 42 5.74 -2.62 5.80
CA LYS A 42 5.59 -2.75 7.26
C LYS A 42 6.91 -2.52 8.01
N ARG A 43 8.03 -3.10 7.53
CA ARG A 43 9.36 -2.88 8.14
C ARG A 43 9.81 -1.44 8.04
N GLN A 44 9.58 -0.80 6.89
CA GLN A 44 9.90 0.61 6.69
C GLN A 44 9.06 1.50 7.62
N HIS A 45 7.76 1.21 7.74
CA HIS A 45 6.86 1.91 8.66
C HIS A 45 7.34 1.82 10.12
N HIS A 46 7.66 0.61 10.60
CA HIS A 46 8.24 0.43 11.94
C HIS A 46 9.55 1.19 12.11
N THR A 47 10.42 1.20 11.09
CA THR A 47 11.68 1.94 11.14
C THR A 47 11.44 3.45 11.28
N LEU A 48 10.48 4.00 10.55
CA LEU A 48 10.10 5.41 10.64
C LEU A 48 9.55 5.77 12.02
N ILE A 49 8.65 4.95 12.56
CA ILE A 49 8.12 5.13 13.92
C ILE A 49 9.25 5.09 14.95
N ASN A 50 10.12 4.08 14.90
CA ASN A 50 11.22 3.95 15.84
C ASN A 50 12.16 5.16 15.79
N LYS A 51 12.43 5.71 14.61
CA LYS A 51 13.21 6.94 14.47
C LYS A 51 12.49 8.15 15.07
N ALA A 52 11.20 8.29 14.81
CA ALA A 52 10.40 9.40 15.35
C ALA A 52 10.29 9.36 16.88
N CYS A 53 10.20 8.16 17.48
CA CYS A 53 10.14 8.00 18.93
C CYS A 53 11.50 8.10 19.63
N ALA A 54 12.61 7.95 18.90
CA ALA A 54 13.96 8.05 19.45
C ALA A 54 14.53 9.49 19.40
N MET A 55 13.84 10.41 18.73
CA MET A 55 14.10 11.85 18.74
C MET A 55 13.32 12.52 19.87
#